data_AF-A0A533U4Y6-F1
#
_entry.id   AF-A0A533U4Y6-F1
#
_cell.length_a   1.000
_cell.length_b   1.000
_cell.length_c   1.000
_cell.angle_alpha   90.00
_cell.angle_beta   90.00
_cell.angle_gamma   90.00
#
_symmetry.space_group_name_H-M   'P 1'
#
loop_
_entity.id
_entity.type
_entity.pdbx_description
1 polymer ?
#
loop_
_entity_poly.entity_id
_entity_poly.type
_entity_poly.pdbx_seq_one_letter_code
_entity_poly.pdbx_strand_id
1 'polypeptide(L)'
;MRIKSTANVSVISLMLFGICGTLSSCQKKAGDVIMEKAIEQSTGKKVDISSGGQNITIQSEGQKIEIQGSTSGVWPADLPGDVPKFTYGKIKAVTRSDTPEGRSWSVLCENVPGNIIKSYDNALKSSGFKTVSTIITSGEGEGGSITGEKDKLKVALITGNSNASLTVVKEN
;
A
#
# COMPACT_ATOMS: atom_id res chain seq x y z
N MET A 1 -74.25 -25.90 -13.24
CA MET A 1 -74.86 -24.73 -13.91
C MET A 1 -73.76 -23.74 -14.25
N ARG A 2 -73.54 -23.52 -15.56
CA ARG A 2 -72.67 -22.53 -16.25
C ARG A 2 -71.17 -22.52 -15.96
N ILE A 3 -70.47 -23.26 -16.82
CA ILE A 3 -69.08 -23.09 -17.25
C ILE A 3 -68.94 -21.71 -17.91
N LYS A 4 -67.92 -20.93 -17.54
CA LYS A 4 -67.44 -19.79 -18.35
C LYS A 4 -66.04 -20.10 -18.89
N SER A 5 -66.03 -20.25 -20.20
CA SER A 5 -64.90 -20.31 -21.11
C SER A 5 -64.22 -18.95 -21.25
N THR A 6 -62.88 -18.96 -21.33
CA THR A 6 -62.02 -18.17 -22.24
C THR A 6 -60.58 -18.64 -21.96
N ALA A 7 -60.06 -19.63 -22.68
CA ALA A 7 -59.32 -19.47 -23.95
C ALA A 7 -58.09 -18.56 -23.80
N ASN A 8 -56.91 -19.17 -23.69
CA ASN A 8 -55.68 -18.60 -24.24
C ASN A 8 -54.82 -19.72 -24.85
N VAL A 9 -54.78 -19.62 -26.18
CA VAL A 9 -53.97 -20.29 -27.21
C VAL A 9 -52.48 -20.22 -26.82
N SER A 10 -51.80 -21.35 -26.60
CA SER A 10 -51.10 -22.22 -27.57
C SER A 10 -49.71 -21.73 -28.03
N VAL A 11 -48.81 -22.71 -28.18
CA VAL A 11 -47.59 -22.77 -29.02
C VAL A 11 -46.23 -22.48 -28.36
N ILE A 12 -45.66 -23.56 -27.81
CA ILE A 12 -44.34 -24.18 -28.12
C ILE A 12 -43.39 -23.32 -28.99
N SER A 13 -42.18 -23.05 -28.50
CA SER A 13 -40.98 -23.18 -29.34
C SER A 13 -39.72 -23.43 -28.50
N LEU A 14 -39.11 -24.56 -28.82
CA LEU A 14 -37.88 -25.14 -28.32
C LEU A 14 -36.69 -24.52 -29.07
N MET A 15 -35.52 -24.45 -28.42
CA MET A 15 -34.19 -24.48 -29.04
C MET A 15 -33.60 -23.15 -29.55
N LEU A 16 -32.66 -22.57 -28.77
CA LEU A 16 -31.45 -21.87 -29.26
C LEU A 16 -30.50 -21.57 -28.09
N PHE A 17 -29.94 -22.62 -27.48
CA PHE A 17 -28.73 -22.51 -26.65
C PHE A 17 -27.54 -22.84 -27.55
N GLY A 18 -26.91 -21.80 -28.09
CA GLY A 18 -25.76 -21.93 -28.96
C GLY A 18 -24.99 -20.63 -29.07
N ILE A 19 -23.84 -20.61 -28.37
CA ILE A 19 -22.60 -19.93 -28.76
C ILE A 19 -22.60 -18.40 -28.67
N CYS A 20 -21.99 -17.86 -27.61
CA CYS A 20 -20.87 -16.91 -27.73
C CYS A 20 -20.27 -16.67 -26.33
N GLY A 21 -19.31 -17.50 -25.94
CA GLY A 21 -18.60 -17.41 -24.67
C GLY A 21 -17.09 -17.33 -24.85
N THR A 22 -16.61 -16.74 -25.96
CA THR A 22 -15.19 -16.43 -26.14
C THR A 22 -14.91 -15.01 -25.64
N LEU A 23 -14.93 -14.83 -24.32
CA LEU A 23 -14.24 -13.71 -23.66
C LEU A 23 -12.92 -14.23 -23.09
N SER A 24 -12.01 -14.60 -23.99
CA SER A 24 -10.57 -14.74 -23.68
C SER A 24 -9.87 -13.51 -24.27
N SER A 25 -9.96 -12.39 -23.55
CA SER A 25 -9.17 -11.19 -23.84
C SER A 25 -9.28 -10.25 -22.64
N CYS A 26 -8.18 -10.16 -21.87
CA CYS A 26 -7.88 -9.07 -20.94
C CYS A 26 -8.81 -8.90 -19.71
N GLN A 27 -8.87 -9.91 -18.84
CA GLN A 27 -9.31 -9.67 -17.45
C GLN A 27 -8.19 -8.97 -16.68
N LYS A 28 -8.06 -7.64 -16.81
CA LYS A 28 -7.48 -6.84 -15.73
C LYS A 28 -8.37 -7.04 -14.50
N LYS A 29 -7.81 -7.36 -13.33
CA LYS A 29 -8.63 -7.59 -12.14
C LYS A 29 -9.27 -6.25 -11.76
N ALA A 30 -10.51 -6.27 -11.26
CA ALA A 30 -11.23 -5.05 -10.89
C ALA A 30 -10.44 -4.14 -9.92
N GLY A 31 -9.55 -4.72 -9.10
CA GLY A 31 -8.65 -3.97 -8.24
C GLY A 31 -7.58 -3.15 -8.99
N ASP A 32 -7.08 -3.65 -10.12
CA ASP A 32 -6.06 -2.95 -10.91
C ASP A 32 -6.66 -1.73 -11.60
N VAL A 33 -7.89 -1.84 -12.12
CA VAL A 33 -8.60 -0.74 -12.79
C VAL A 33 -8.95 0.39 -11.81
N ILE A 34 -9.29 0.06 -10.56
CA ILE A 34 -9.57 1.06 -9.53
C ILE A 34 -8.29 1.75 -9.06
N MET A 35 -7.19 1.00 -8.92
CA MET A 35 -5.88 1.56 -8.55
C MET A 35 -5.30 2.42 -9.69
N GLU A 36 -5.41 1.97 -10.95
CA GLU A 36 -5.07 2.76 -12.15
C GLU A 36 -5.83 4.08 -12.10
N LYS A 37 -7.17 4.05 -11.96
CA LYS A 37 -7.98 5.27 -11.91
C LYS A 37 -7.64 6.20 -10.74
N ALA A 38 -7.36 5.67 -9.56
CA ALA A 38 -7.01 6.49 -8.41
C ALA A 38 -5.69 7.25 -8.64
N ILE A 39 -4.70 6.58 -9.24
CA ILE A 39 -3.41 7.18 -9.58
C ILE A 39 -3.54 8.14 -10.78
N GLU A 40 -4.32 7.78 -11.80
CA GLU A 40 -4.62 8.64 -12.94
C GLU A 40 -5.29 9.95 -12.50
N GLN A 41 -6.23 9.87 -11.56
CA GLN A 41 -6.92 11.04 -11.02
C GLN A 41 -6.01 11.92 -10.17
N SER A 42 -5.08 11.35 -9.42
CA SER A 42 -4.16 12.14 -8.60
C SER A 42 -2.98 12.73 -9.38
N THR A 43 -2.56 12.08 -10.46
CA THR A 43 -1.36 12.48 -11.24
C THR A 43 -1.69 13.16 -12.56
N GLY A 44 -2.94 13.07 -13.03
CA GLY A 44 -3.36 13.58 -14.34
C GLY A 44 -2.77 12.82 -15.53
N LYS A 45 -2.09 11.68 -15.30
CA LYS A 45 -1.39 10.91 -16.34
C LYS A 45 -1.91 9.48 -16.38
N LYS A 46 -2.03 8.94 -17.60
CA LYS A 46 -2.49 7.56 -17.85
C LYS A 46 -1.46 6.57 -17.31
N VAL A 47 -1.88 5.64 -16.44
CA VAL A 47 -0.99 4.63 -15.84
C VAL A 47 -1.48 3.24 -16.21
N ASP A 48 -0.57 2.37 -16.66
CA ASP A 48 -0.86 0.97 -17.00
C ASP A 48 -0.31 0.06 -15.87
N ILE A 49 -1.21 -0.61 -15.14
CA ILE A 49 -0.88 -1.55 -14.07
C ILE A 49 -0.99 -2.96 -14.63
N SER A 50 0.17 -3.61 -14.78
CA SER A 50 0.26 -5.03 -15.06
C SER A 50 0.00 -5.83 -13.78
N SER A 51 -1.13 -6.54 -13.75
CA SER A 51 -1.64 -7.22 -12.55
C SER A 51 -0.77 -8.39 -12.09
N GLY A 52 -0.29 -8.28 -10.85
CA GLY A 52 0.30 -9.38 -10.10
C GLY A 52 0.44 -9.15 -8.60
N GLY A 53 -0.02 -8.01 -8.06
CA GLY A 53 0.13 -7.67 -6.63
C GLY A 53 1.58 -7.61 -6.14
N GLN A 54 2.55 -7.63 -7.06
CA GLN A 54 3.97 -7.78 -6.83
C GLN A 54 4.65 -6.66 -7.61
N ASN A 55 4.97 -5.57 -6.92
CA ASN A 55 5.78 -4.45 -7.41
C ASN A 55 5.13 -3.57 -8.51
N ILE A 56 4.68 -2.37 -8.13
CA ILE A 56 4.25 -1.32 -9.05
C ILE A 56 5.41 -0.32 -9.19
N THR A 57 5.82 0.01 -10.40
CA THR A 57 6.78 1.10 -10.64
C THR A 57 6.11 2.19 -11.47
N ILE A 58 6.15 3.43 -10.98
CA ILE A 58 5.64 4.62 -11.65
C ILE A 58 6.82 5.53 -11.92
N GLN A 59 6.99 5.97 -13.17
CA GLN A 59 8.04 6.90 -13.58
C GLN A 59 7.41 8.14 -14.24
N SER A 60 7.75 9.32 -13.75
CA SER A 60 7.30 10.59 -14.34
C SER A 60 8.31 11.71 -14.06
N GLU A 61 8.67 12.49 -15.08
CA GLU A 61 9.43 13.75 -14.93
C GLU A 61 10.68 13.67 -14.02
N GLY A 62 11.43 12.58 -14.12
CA GLY A 62 12.65 12.37 -13.31
C GLY A 62 12.40 11.82 -11.89
N GLN A 63 11.14 11.55 -11.54
CA GLN A 63 10.75 10.86 -10.31
C GLN A 63 10.41 9.39 -10.61
N LYS A 64 10.87 8.49 -9.76
CA LYS A 64 10.56 7.06 -9.83
C LYS A 64 9.99 6.61 -8.50
N ILE A 65 8.76 6.08 -8.50
CA ILE A 65 8.09 5.54 -7.32
C ILE A 65 7.95 4.03 -7.51
N GLU A 66 8.48 3.24 -6.57
CA GLU A 66 8.38 1.77 -6.57
C GLU A 66 7.60 1.31 -5.35
N ILE A 67 6.43 0.73 -5.56
CA ILE A 67 5.57 0.18 -4.50
C ILE A 67 5.68 -1.34 -4.54
N GLN A 68 6.41 -1.91 -3.61
CA GLN A 68 6.48 -3.35 -3.39
C GLN A 68 5.34 -3.80 -2.48
N GLY A 69 4.23 -4.22 -3.10
CA GLY A 69 3.13 -4.89 -2.42
C GLY A 69 3.48 -6.34 -2.07
N SER A 70 3.03 -6.78 -0.89
CA SER A 70 2.92 -8.20 -0.49
C SER A 70 4.13 -9.10 -0.74
N THR A 71 5.35 -8.58 -0.63
CA THR A 71 6.55 -9.45 -0.57
C THR A 71 6.97 -9.65 0.89
N SER A 72 6.30 -10.58 1.55
CA SER A 72 6.80 -11.37 2.68
C SER A 72 7.45 -10.67 3.87
N GLY A 73 6.92 -9.57 4.41
CA GLY A 73 7.41 -9.10 5.72
C GLY A 73 8.90 -8.75 5.77
N VAL A 74 9.58 -8.61 4.63
CA VAL A 74 11.03 -8.52 4.54
C VAL A 74 11.46 -7.08 4.66
N TRP A 75 12.43 -6.83 5.54
CA TRP A 75 13.06 -5.52 5.65
C TRP A 75 13.78 -5.14 4.35
N PRO A 76 13.59 -3.94 3.79
CA PRO A 76 14.26 -3.52 2.56
C PRO A 76 15.79 -3.54 2.73
N ALA A 77 16.47 -4.40 1.97
CA ALA A 77 17.93 -4.56 2.03
C ALA A 77 18.68 -3.32 1.49
N ASP A 78 17.99 -2.50 0.70
CA ASP A 78 18.50 -1.27 0.09
C ASP A 78 18.28 -0.02 0.97
N LEU A 79 17.59 -0.15 2.11
CA LEU A 79 17.42 0.94 3.08
C LEU A 79 18.76 1.16 3.83
N PRO A 80 19.17 2.42 4.11
CA PRO A 80 20.44 2.73 4.76
C PRO A 80 20.66 1.92 6.06
N GLY A 81 21.78 1.20 6.14
CA GLY A 81 22.07 0.26 7.24
C GLY A 81 22.22 0.91 8.62
N ASP A 82 22.43 2.23 8.67
CA ASP A 82 22.40 3.01 9.91
C ASP A 82 21.02 3.04 10.57
N VAL A 83 19.95 2.92 9.78
CA VAL A 83 18.59 2.94 10.31
C VAL A 83 18.29 1.57 10.94
N PRO A 84 17.97 1.52 12.24
CA PRO A 84 17.65 0.26 12.91
C PRO A 84 16.42 -0.38 12.28
N LYS A 85 16.45 -1.70 12.12
CA LYS A 85 15.32 -2.45 11.57
C LYS A 85 14.10 -2.32 12.48
N PHE A 86 12.94 -2.03 11.89
CA PHE A 86 11.67 -2.05 12.62
C PHE A 86 11.13 -3.49 12.67
N THR A 87 11.21 -4.12 13.85
CA THR A 87 10.87 -5.53 14.07
C THR A 87 9.60 -5.74 14.90
N TYR A 88 8.89 -4.66 15.23
CA TYR A 88 7.74 -4.69 16.15
C TYR A 88 6.41 -5.05 15.48
N GLY A 89 6.42 -5.50 14.23
CA GLY A 89 5.20 -5.87 13.50
C GLY A 89 5.52 -6.58 12.19
N LYS A 90 4.51 -6.80 11.37
CA LYS A 90 4.63 -7.45 10.05
C LYS A 90 4.63 -6.40 8.95
N ILE A 91 5.67 -6.39 8.12
CA ILE A 91 5.73 -5.47 6.96
C ILE A 91 4.68 -5.87 5.92
N LYS A 92 3.89 -4.88 5.49
CA LYS A 92 2.81 -5.00 4.52
C LYS A 92 3.18 -4.48 3.14
N ALA A 93 3.89 -3.36 3.13
CA ALA A 93 4.32 -2.72 1.90
C ALA A 93 5.62 -1.98 2.17
N VAL A 94 6.44 -1.91 1.13
CA VAL A 94 7.57 -0.99 1.07
C VAL A 94 7.40 -0.14 -0.17
N THR A 95 7.33 1.17 0.02
CA THR A 95 7.36 2.14 -1.07
C THR A 95 8.73 2.81 -1.10
N ARG A 96 9.29 3.00 -2.29
CA ARG A 96 10.52 3.73 -2.53
C ARG A 96 10.22 4.88 -3.47
N SER A 97 10.86 6.02 -3.26
CA SER A 97 10.77 7.15 -4.17
C SER A 97 12.16 7.71 -4.41
N ASP A 98 12.54 7.79 -5.68
CA ASP A 98 13.73 8.50 -6.15
C ASP A 98 13.30 9.86 -6.70
N THR A 99 13.92 10.91 -6.18
CA THR A 99 13.81 12.28 -6.67
C THR A 99 15.20 12.87 -6.88
N PRO A 100 15.34 14.00 -7.60
CA PRO A 100 16.62 14.71 -7.69
C PRO A 100 17.20 15.13 -6.35
N GLU A 101 16.37 15.29 -5.32
CA GLU A 101 16.76 15.73 -3.97
C GLU A 101 17.26 14.58 -3.09
N GLY A 102 16.92 13.34 -3.44
CA GLY A 102 17.33 12.16 -2.67
C GLY A 102 16.44 10.95 -2.90
N ARG A 103 16.64 9.93 -2.06
CA ARG A 103 15.83 8.71 -2.04
C ARG A 103 15.06 8.62 -0.74
N SER A 104 13.80 8.19 -0.81
CA SER A 104 13.00 7.86 0.36
C SER A 104 12.46 6.44 0.33
N TRP A 105 12.23 5.89 1.52
CA TRP A 105 11.61 4.60 1.77
C TRP A 105 10.44 4.83 2.73
N SER A 106 9.32 4.15 2.51
CA SER A 106 8.20 4.07 3.44
C SER A 106 7.88 2.61 3.67
N VAL A 107 7.97 2.15 4.92
CA VAL A 107 7.70 0.78 5.34
C VAL A 107 6.42 0.79 6.16
N LEU A 108 5.37 0.20 5.61
CA LEU A 108 4.07 0.05 6.27
C LEU A 108 4.05 -1.29 7.03
N CYS A 109 3.69 -1.26 8.30
CA CYS A 109 3.59 -2.45 9.16
C CYS A 109 2.20 -2.58 9.79
N GLU A 110 1.77 -3.83 9.99
CA GLU A 110 0.57 -4.20 10.76
C GLU A 110 0.97 -5.00 12.02
N ASN A 111 0.00 -5.22 12.91
CA ASN A 111 0.17 -5.94 14.18
C ASN A 111 1.26 -5.34 15.08
N VAL A 112 1.33 -4.00 15.10
CA VAL A 112 2.32 -3.26 15.89
C VAL A 112 1.77 -2.96 17.29
N PRO A 113 2.48 -3.30 18.38
CA PRO A 113 2.08 -2.90 19.73
C PRO A 113 2.07 -1.38 19.91
N GLY A 114 1.11 -0.84 20.67
CA GLY A 114 0.94 0.62 20.84
C GLY A 114 2.07 1.32 21.60
N ASN A 115 2.87 0.58 22.38
CA ASN A 115 3.90 1.12 23.28
C ASN A 115 5.33 1.11 22.71
N ILE A 116 5.50 1.03 21.39
CA ILE A 116 6.82 0.81 20.76
C ILE A 116 7.63 2.10 20.52
N ILE A 117 6.99 3.26 20.65
CA ILE A 117 7.59 4.56 20.32
C ILE A 117 8.89 4.80 21.10
N LYS A 118 8.88 4.61 22.42
CA LYS A 118 10.07 4.77 23.26
C LYS A 118 11.16 3.75 22.93
N SER A 119 10.78 2.51 22.62
CA SER A 119 11.72 1.45 22.27
C SER A 119 12.45 1.74 20.96
N TYR A 120 11.73 2.24 19.95
CA TYR A 120 12.33 2.60 18.67
C TYR A 120 13.15 3.90 18.75
N ASP A 121 12.74 4.87 19.56
CA ASP A 121 13.55 6.07 19.84
C ASP A 121 14.92 5.71 20.47
N ASN A 122 14.94 4.79 21.42
CA ASN A 122 16.18 4.28 22.01
C ASN A 122 17.07 3.56 20.98
N ALA A 123 16.46 2.82 20.05
CA ALA A 123 17.19 2.17 18.96
C ALA A 123 17.83 3.21 18.02
N LEU A 124 17.09 4.26 17.65
CA LEU A 124 17.60 5.37 16.85
C LEU A 124 18.80 6.05 17.53
N LYS A 125 18.67 6.39 18.82
CA LYS A 125 19.76 6.99 19.60
C LYS A 125 21.00 6.08 19.66
N SER A 126 20.79 4.78 19.84
CA SER A 126 21.88 3.80 19.88
C SER A 126 22.60 3.68 18.53
N SER A 127 21.89 3.94 17.42
CA SER A 127 22.45 4.04 16.06
C SER A 127 23.04 5.42 15.72
N GLY A 128 23.07 6.36 16.68
CA GLY A 128 23.65 7.70 16.52
C GLY A 128 22.70 8.76 15.98
N PHE A 129 21.39 8.49 15.91
CA PHE A 129 20.41 9.51 15.54
C PHE A 129 20.11 10.44 16.72
N LYS A 130 19.91 11.72 16.41
CA LYS A 130 19.37 12.70 17.33
C LYS A 130 17.86 12.76 17.17
N THR A 131 17.12 12.56 18.26
CA THR A 131 15.67 12.74 18.28
C THR A 131 15.33 14.23 18.13
N VAL A 132 14.51 14.53 17.14
CA VAL A 132 14.00 15.89 16.86
C VAL A 132 12.63 16.08 17.48
N SER A 133 11.76 15.06 17.41
CA SER A 133 10.42 15.12 17.97
C SER A 133 10.00 13.75 18.49
N THR A 134 9.18 13.75 19.55
CA THR A 134 8.53 12.55 20.08
C THR A 134 7.17 12.95 20.62
N ILE A 135 6.14 12.30 20.11
CA ILE A 135 4.76 12.45 20.54
C ILE A 135 4.27 11.07 20.91
N ILE A 136 3.65 10.93 22.09
CA ILE A 136 3.04 9.68 22.54
C ILE A 136 1.58 9.98 22.81
N THR A 137 0.70 9.19 22.22
CA THR A 137 -0.74 9.27 22.46
C THR A 137 -1.16 8.14 23.39
N SER A 138 -1.96 8.47 24.40
CA SER A 138 -2.56 7.52 25.34
C SER A 138 -4.07 7.53 25.17
N GLY A 139 -4.71 6.36 25.20
CA GLY A 139 -6.16 6.19 24.97
C GLY A 139 -6.48 5.13 23.89
N GLU A 140 -7.74 5.00 23.49
CA GLU A 140 -8.11 4.06 22.41
C GLU A 140 -7.31 4.37 21.13
N GLY A 141 -6.64 3.36 20.58
CA GLY A 141 -5.77 3.52 19.41
C GLY A 141 -4.35 3.99 19.71
N GLU A 142 -3.85 3.75 20.94
CA GLU A 142 -2.49 4.09 21.42
C GLU A 142 -1.41 4.03 20.32
N GLY A 143 -0.57 5.06 20.33
CA GLY A 143 0.46 5.22 19.33
C GLY A 143 1.27 6.48 19.57
N GLY A 144 1.62 7.17 18.49
CA GLY A 144 2.48 8.33 18.56
C GLY A 144 3.34 8.49 17.33
N SER A 145 4.31 9.38 17.43
CA SER A 145 5.31 9.59 16.40
C SER A 145 6.66 9.92 16.98
N ILE A 146 7.71 9.55 16.25
CA ILE A 146 9.06 10.05 16.49
C ILE A 146 9.71 10.48 15.20
N THR A 147 10.55 11.50 15.30
CA THR A 147 11.43 11.93 14.22
C THR A 147 12.86 11.95 14.75
N GLY A 148 13.78 11.33 14.01
CA GLY A 148 15.21 11.34 14.30
C GLY A 148 16.02 11.69 13.06
N GLU A 149 17.17 12.32 13.28
CA GLU A 149 18.07 12.76 12.20
C GLU A 149 19.51 12.32 12.48
N LYS A 150 20.23 11.96 11.42
CA LYS A 150 21.66 11.62 11.43
C LYS A 150 22.25 11.97 10.07
N ASP A 151 23.15 12.95 10.02
CA ASP A 151 23.74 13.44 8.77
C ASP A 151 22.66 13.79 7.72
N LYS A 152 22.69 13.15 6.55
CA LYS A 152 21.70 13.29 5.47
C LYS A 152 20.48 12.37 5.61
N LEU A 153 20.36 11.64 6.73
CA LEU A 153 19.27 10.72 7.02
C LEU A 153 18.24 11.37 7.95
N LYS A 154 16.98 11.31 7.55
CA LYS A 154 15.83 11.65 8.38
C LYS A 154 14.93 10.43 8.49
N VAL A 155 14.53 10.09 9.71
CA VAL A 155 13.65 8.96 10.00
C VAL A 155 12.42 9.49 10.73
N ALA A 156 11.24 9.13 10.25
CA ALA A 156 9.98 9.40 10.92
C ALA A 156 9.21 8.09 11.10
N LEU A 157 8.80 7.78 12.32
CA LEU A 157 7.92 6.67 12.62
C LEU A 157 6.60 7.24 13.15
N ILE A 158 5.48 6.76 12.62
CA ILE A 158 4.14 7.05 13.14
C ILE A 158 3.48 5.71 13.43
N THR A 159 2.87 5.58 14.61
CA THR A 159 2.10 4.41 15.02
C THR A 159 0.71 4.78 15.49
N GLY A 160 -0.24 3.87 15.30
CA GLY A 160 -1.59 3.98 15.86
C GLY A 160 -2.47 2.85 15.34
N ASN A 161 -3.49 2.47 16.11
CA ASN A 161 -4.46 1.44 15.72
C ASN A 161 -3.81 0.13 15.23
N SER A 162 -2.78 -0.36 15.93
CA SER A 162 -1.98 -1.55 15.54
C SER A 162 -1.25 -1.48 14.21
N ASN A 163 -1.10 -0.28 13.63
CA ASN A 163 -0.35 -0.04 12.40
C ASN A 163 0.84 0.88 12.67
N ALA A 164 1.86 0.79 11.82
CA ALA A 164 2.96 1.74 11.79
C ALA A 164 3.38 2.10 10.37
N SER A 165 3.81 3.34 10.17
CA SER A 165 4.49 3.79 8.97
C SER A 165 5.85 4.34 9.36
N LEU A 166 6.91 3.71 8.87
CA LEU A 166 8.28 4.20 9.00
C LEU A 166 8.72 4.81 7.68
N THR A 167 9.00 6.10 7.69
CA THR A 167 9.56 6.83 6.56
C THR A 167 11.02 7.13 6.81
N VAL A 168 11.87 6.86 5.82
CA VAL A 168 13.29 7.20 5.81
C VAL A 168 13.55 8.05 4.59
N VAL A 169 14.22 9.18 4.75
CA VAL A 169 14.69 10.03 3.65
C VAL A 169 16.20 10.11 3.74
N LYS A 170 16.87 9.88 2.61
CA LYS A 170 18.30 10.13 2.42
C LYS A 170 18.45 11.23 1.38
N GLU A 171 18.88 12.39 1.82
CA GLU A 171 19.21 13.53 0.94
C GLU A 171 20.53 13.25 0.19
N ASN A 172 20.65 13.77 -1.03
CA ASN A 172 21.85 13.61 -1.88
C ASN A 172 23.07 14.37 -1.34
#